data_AF-A0A2G9NF14-F1
#
_entry.id   AF-A0A2G9NF14-F1
#
_cell.length_a   1.000
_cell.length_b   1.000
_cell.length_c   1.000
_cell.angle_alpha   90.00
_cell.angle_beta   90.00
_cell.angle_gamma   90.00
#
_symmetry.space_group_name_H-M   'P 1'
#
loop_
_entity.id
_entity.type
_entity.pdbx_description
1 polymer ?
#
loop_
_entity_poly.entity_id
_entity_poly.type
_entity_poly.pdbx_seq_one_letter_code
_entity_poly.pdbx_strand_id
1 'polypeptide(L)'
;MKRGQQYSYLILAIIVSGFFMQVVSAQFYRGEFYGTGDFFYSSQDIIRPIISAAIGIMAPFLEYAVGDFSTSQFFFTKVMLLILLFVIIATVLKKVPRFDEMSPTIVNIVALIVSILSVRFISENSLINGILLPYGALGITLATILPFLIFFYFVHSSNMPSGVRKLAWGFFTIVFFVLWNSRFDSLDPLGNRIYGWTLIFVVLVFVFDKSIHRYFRDMESMRYLSVANDKVAAQLQQEYETIARIDTPVANRRKRQIRKELRRLGSEV
;
A
#
# COMPACT_ATOMS: atom_id res chain seq x y z
N MET A 1 7.56 19.10 -22.67
CA MET A 1 8.45 18.05 -22.12
C MET A 1 9.56 17.75 -23.12
N LYS A 2 10.83 17.86 -22.71
CA LYS A 2 11.98 17.54 -23.59
C LYS A 2 12.04 16.02 -23.80
N ARG A 3 12.28 15.55 -25.03
CA ARG A 3 12.34 14.10 -25.37
C ARG A 3 13.26 13.29 -24.44
N GLY A 4 14.29 13.91 -23.86
CA GLY A 4 15.18 13.26 -22.88
C GLY A 4 14.50 12.84 -21.57
N GLN A 5 13.48 13.55 -21.09
CA GLN A 5 12.77 13.19 -19.86
C GLN A 5 11.89 11.94 -20.00
N GLN A 6 11.43 11.61 -21.21
CA GLN A 6 10.59 10.43 -21.42
C GLN A 6 11.40 9.13 -21.29
N TYR A 7 12.65 9.11 -21.78
CA TYR A 7 13.52 7.94 -21.65
C TYR A 7 13.96 7.69 -20.21
N SER A 8 14.17 8.74 -19.40
CA SER A 8 14.55 8.57 -17.99
C SER A 8 13.46 7.89 -17.16
N TYR A 9 12.19 8.19 -17.40
CA TYR A 9 11.10 7.51 -16.69
C TYR A 9 10.92 6.06 -17.13
N LEU A 10 11.17 5.75 -18.40
CA LEU A 10 11.10 4.39 -18.92
C LEU A 10 12.22 3.52 -18.34
N ILE A 11 13.45 4.05 -18.27
CA ILE A 11 14.58 3.38 -17.63
C ILE A 11 14.33 3.19 -16.14
N LEU A 12 13.84 4.22 -15.43
CA LEU A 12 13.49 4.12 -14.02
C LEU A 12 12.41 3.05 -13.78
N ALA A 13 11.37 2.99 -14.62
CA ALA A 13 10.32 1.99 -14.52
C ALA A 13 10.86 0.56 -14.75
N ILE A 14 11.79 0.38 -15.70
CA ILE A 14 12.45 -0.92 -15.93
C ILE A 14 13.30 -1.32 -14.71
N ILE A 15 14.10 -0.41 -14.16
CA ILE A 15 14.94 -0.67 -12.99
C ILE A 15 14.09 -1.02 -11.76
N VAL A 16 13.04 -0.23 -11.50
CA VAL A 16 12.11 -0.48 -10.40
C VAL A 16 11.39 -1.81 -10.61
N SER A 17 10.94 -2.13 -11.84
CA SER A 17 10.31 -3.42 -12.13
C SER A 17 11.27 -4.61 -11.96
N GLY A 18 12.55 -4.46 -12.30
CA GLY A 18 13.58 -5.48 -12.09
C GLY A 18 13.85 -5.72 -10.61
N PHE A 19 13.86 -4.66 -9.80
CA PHE A 19 14.02 -4.76 -8.36
C PHE A 19 12.81 -5.45 -7.70
N PHE A 20 11.59 -5.11 -8.12
CA PHE A 20 10.39 -5.79 -7.66
C PHE A 20 10.32 -7.25 -8.13
N MET A 21 10.83 -7.58 -9.32
CA MET A 21 10.95 -8.97 -9.76
C MET A 21 11.84 -9.78 -8.81
N GLN A 22 12.93 -9.21 -8.29
CA GLN A 22 13.77 -9.92 -7.33
C GLN A 22 13.07 -10.14 -5.98
N VAL A 23 12.39 -9.11 -5.45
CA VAL A 23 11.64 -9.21 -4.18
C VAL A 23 10.48 -10.21 -4.29
N VAL A 24 9.80 -10.24 -5.44
CA VAL A 24 8.72 -11.21 -5.72
C VAL A 24 9.30 -12.61 -5.97
N SER A 25 10.44 -12.73 -6.65
CA SER A 25 11.13 -14.01 -6.91
C SER A 25 11.79 -14.63 -5.66
N ALA A 26 12.10 -13.83 -4.64
CA ALA A 26 12.60 -14.34 -3.36
C ALA A 26 11.56 -15.21 -2.62
N GLN A 27 10.28 -15.13 -3.01
CA GLN A 27 9.21 -16.02 -2.56
C GLN A 27 9.06 -17.30 -3.43
N PHE A 28 9.80 -17.43 -4.53
CA PHE A 28 9.66 -18.50 -5.52
C PHE A 28 10.72 -19.60 -5.45
N TYR A 29 11.87 -19.39 -4.78
CA TYR A 29 12.93 -20.41 -4.69
C TYR A 29 12.72 -21.44 -3.56
N ARG A 30 11.56 -22.10 -3.57
CA ARG A 30 11.33 -23.36 -2.85
C ARG A 30 10.90 -24.45 -3.85
N GLY A 31 11.59 -24.49 -4.99
CA GLY A 31 11.50 -25.57 -5.96
C GLY A 31 12.83 -26.31 -6.00
N GLU A 32 12.79 -27.61 -5.75
CA GLU A 32 13.90 -28.56 -5.89
C GLU A 32 14.36 -28.62 -7.36
N PHE A 33 15.08 -27.60 -7.84
CA PHE A 33 15.66 -27.63 -9.18
C PHE A 33 17.06 -28.21 -9.08
N TYR A 34 17.15 -29.52 -9.33
CA TYR A 34 18.40 -30.27 -9.36
C TYR A 34 19.33 -29.71 -10.45
N GLY A 35 20.50 -29.19 -10.04
CA GLY A 35 21.73 -29.47 -10.79
C GLY A 35 22.28 -28.40 -11.74
N THR A 36 22.10 -27.10 -11.50
CA THR A 36 22.94 -26.09 -12.18
C THR A 36 23.39 -24.98 -11.24
N GLY A 37 24.57 -25.15 -10.64
CA GLY A 37 25.50 -24.09 -10.22
C GLY A 37 24.95 -23.01 -9.27
N ASP A 38 24.94 -23.32 -7.98
CA ASP A 38 24.57 -22.45 -6.85
C ASP A 38 25.52 -21.25 -6.68
N PHE A 39 25.43 -20.23 -7.53
CA PHE A 39 26.14 -18.96 -7.34
C PHE A 39 25.30 -17.87 -6.66
N PHE A 40 24.01 -18.09 -6.48
CA PHE A 40 23.13 -17.18 -5.76
C PHE A 40 22.73 -17.82 -4.44
N TYR A 41 23.50 -17.54 -3.39
CA TYR A 41 23.05 -17.77 -2.02
C TYR A 41 21.71 -17.06 -1.85
N SER A 42 20.66 -17.86 -1.72
CA SER A 42 19.35 -17.31 -1.39
C SER A 42 19.53 -16.59 -0.07
N SER A 43 19.02 -15.36 0.04
CA SER A 43 19.01 -14.64 1.33
C SER A 43 18.36 -15.47 2.44
N GLN A 44 17.55 -16.47 2.08
CA GLN A 44 17.00 -17.45 3.00
C GLN A 44 18.06 -18.34 3.66
N ASP A 45 19.15 -18.69 2.98
CA ASP A 45 20.19 -19.58 3.50
C ASP A 45 21.04 -18.91 4.58
N ILE A 46 21.17 -17.59 4.54
CA ILE A 46 21.82 -16.79 5.58
C ILE A 46 20.88 -16.60 6.79
N ILE A 47 19.59 -16.43 6.53
CA ILE A 47 18.59 -16.13 7.56
C ILE A 47 18.19 -17.38 8.35
N ARG A 48 18.12 -18.56 7.70
CA ARG A 48 17.70 -19.82 8.32
C ARG A 48 18.55 -20.21 9.53
N PRO A 49 19.90 -20.20 9.50
CA PRO A 49 20.74 -20.55 10.65
C PRO A 49 20.52 -19.64 11.85
N ILE A 50 20.39 -18.32 11.61
CA ILE A 50 20.17 -17.32 12.66
C ILE A 50 18.81 -17.56 13.32
N ILE A 51 17.77 -17.78 12.51
CA ILE A 51 16.43 -18.09 13.02
C ILE A 51 16.43 -19.41 13.78
N SER A 52 17.06 -20.46 13.27
CA SER A 52 17.10 -21.76 13.94
C SER A 52 17.87 -21.70 15.27
N ALA A 53 18.94 -20.91 15.35
CA ALA A 53 19.69 -20.71 16.59
C ALA A 53 18.86 -19.93 17.63
N ALA A 54 18.20 -18.84 17.20
CA ALA A 54 17.32 -18.06 18.07
C ALA A 54 16.12 -18.90 18.57
N ILE A 55 15.50 -19.67 17.68
CA ILE A 55 14.41 -20.59 18.03
C ILE A 55 14.93 -21.67 18.97
N GLY A 56 16.08 -22.29 18.72
CA GLY A 56 16.61 -23.35 19.59
C GLY A 56 16.85 -22.89 21.04
N ILE A 57 17.27 -21.64 21.24
CA ILE A 57 17.46 -21.06 22.58
C ILE A 57 16.12 -20.73 23.24
N MET A 58 15.16 -20.20 22.48
CA MET A 58 13.88 -19.70 23.01
C MET A 58 12.80 -20.78 23.10
N ALA A 59 12.90 -21.86 22.32
CA ALA A 59 11.94 -22.94 22.23
C ALA A 59 11.53 -23.50 23.60
N PRO A 60 12.44 -23.89 24.52
CA PRO A 60 12.03 -24.48 25.79
C PRO A 60 11.18 -23.53 26.65
N PHE A 61 11.47 -22.22 26.61
CA PHE A 61 10.68 -21.21 27.33
C PHE A 61 9.32 -20.98 26.67
N LEU A 62 9.28 -20.96 25.33
CA LEU A 62 8.08 -20.69 24.56
C LEU A 62 7.12 -21.89 24.52
N GLU A 63 7.63 -23.11 24.45
CA GLU A 63 6.86 -24.35 24.60
C GLU A 63 6.20 -24.41 25.97
N TYR A 64 6.92 -24.05 27.03
CA TYR A 64 6.34 -23.99 28.37
C TYR A 64 5.24 -22.92 28.49
N ALA A 65 5.45 -21.73 27.92
CA ALA A 65 4.51 -20.62 28.03
C ALA A 65 3.25 -20.83 27.17
N VAL A 66 3.42 -21.32 25.94
CA VAL A 66 2.39 -21.29 24.90
C VAL A 66 1.81 -22.69 24.62
N GLY A 67 2.47 -23.78 25.04
CA GLY A 67 1.99 -25.16 24.94
C GLY A 67 2.89 -26.08 24.09
N ASP A 68 2.53 -27.35 23.98
CA ASP A 68 3.26 -28.34 23.16
C ASP A 68 3.06 -28.05 21.66
N PHE A 69 4.15 -28.03 20.88
CA PHE A 69 4.17 -27.68 19.46
C PHE A 69 4.79 -28.79 18.64
N SER A 70 4.02 -29.85 18.40
CA SER A 70 4.45 -30.95 17.54
C SER A 70 4.68 -30.54 16.07
N THR A 71 4.30 -29.32 15.66
CA THR A 71 4.51 -28.80 14.31
C THR A 71 5.08 -27.37 14.29
N SER A 72 6.22 -27.21 13.60
CA SER A 72 7.02 -25.97 13.58
C SER A 72 6.31 -24.76 12.96
N GLN A 73 5.28 -24.96 12.14
CA GLN A 73 4.58 -23.88 11.45
C GLN A 73 3.67 -23.08 12.39
N PHE A 74 2.96 -23.73 13.32
CA PHE A 74 2.06 -23.03 14.25
C PHE A 74 2.80 -22.33 15.38
N PHE A 75 4.01 -22.79 15.72
CA PHE A 75 4.86 -22.15 16.71
C PHE A 75 5.11 -20.68 16.36
N PHE A 76 5.60 -20.42 15.15
CA PHE A 76 5.90 -19.07 14.69
C PHE A 76 4.66 -18.18 14.69
N THR A 77 3.53 -18.69 14.19
CA THR A 77 2.26 -17.95 14.19
C THR A 77 1.80 -17.60 15.60
N LYS A 78 1.87 -18.54 16.55
CA LYS A 78 1.47 -18.31 17.94
C LYS A 78 2.38 -17.28 18.63
N VAL A 79 3.68 -17.29 18.34
CA VAL A 79 4.62 -16.27 18.84
C VAL A 79 4.29 -14.88 18.27
N MET A 80 4.04 -14.79 16.96
CA MET A 80 3.59 -13.52 16.35
C MET A 80 2.26 -13.03 16.94
N LEU A 81 1.31 -13.94 17.15
CA LEU A 81 0.03 -13.63 17.78
C LEU A 81 0.20 -13.17 19.23
N LEU A 82 1.11 -13.78 19.99
CA LEU A 82 1.43 -13.38 21.36
C LEU A 82 1.93 -11.94 21.41
N ILE A 83 2.88 -11.58 20.54
CA ILE A 83 3.43 -10.23 20.45
C ILE A 83 2.33 -9.24 20.04
N LEU A 84 1.52 -9.58 19.05
CA LEU A 84 0.41 -8.76 18.59
C LEU A 84 -0.60 -8.48 19.71
N LEU A 85 -1.06 -9.54 20.41
CA LEU A 85 -2.00 -9.42 21.51
C LEU A 85 -1.40 -8.63 22.66
N PHE A 86 -0.13 -8.84 23.00
CA PHE A 86 0.57 -8.05 24.00
C PHE A 86 0.54 -6.57 23.68
N VAL A 87 0.89 -6.17 22.45
CA VAL A 87 0.87 -4.76 22.02
C VAL A 87 -0.53 -4.17 22.11
N ILE A 88 -1.54 -4.86 21.58
CA ILE A 88 -2.94 -4.39 21.60
C ILE A 88 -3.43 -4.24 23.04
N ILE A 89 -3.27 -5.27 23.88
CA ILE A 89 -3.72 -5.26 25.27
C ILE A 89 -2.99 -4.16 26.06
N ALA A 90 -1.67 -4.03 25.90
CA ALA A 90 -0.90 -2.98 26.56
C ALA A 90 -1.36 -1.58 26.14
N THR A 91 -1.65 -1.36 24.86
CA THR A 91 -2.20 -0.08 24.36
C THR A 91 -3.60 0.19 24.90
N VAL A 92 -4.46 -0.82 24.98
CA VAL A 92 -5.82 -0.66 25.52
C VAL A 92 -5.81 -0.39 27.01
N LEU A 93 -5.00 -1.13 27.79
CA LEU A 93 -4.91 -0.93 29.24
C LEU A 93 -4.44 0.48 29.59
N LYS A 94 -3.51 1.07 28.83
CA LYS A 94 -3.07 2.47 29.01
C LYS A 94 -4.18 3.51 28.82
N LYS A 95 -5.29 3.16 28.15
CA LYS A 95 -6.44 4.06 27.95
C LYS A 95 -7.50 3.91 29.04
N VAL A 96 -7.40 2.93 29.92
CA VAL A 96 -8.35 2.71 31.02
C VAL A 96 -7.91 3.55 32.22
N PRO A 97 -8.74 4.47 32.74
CA PRO A 97 -8.32 5.41 33.80
C PRO A 97 -7.70 4.73 35.03
N ARG A 98 -8.22 3.56 35.40
CA ARG A 98 -7.71 2.77 36.54
C ARG A 98 -6.29 2.24 36.34
N PHE A 99 -5.86 2.01 35.10
CA PHE A 99 -4.53 1.51 34.77
C PHE A 99 -3.56 2.62 34.36
N ASP A 100 -4.06 3.83 34.08
CA ASP A 100 -3.25 5.01 33.77
C ASP A 100 -2.50 5.52 35.02
N GLU A 101 -3.10 5.37 36.20
CA GLU A 101 -2.47 5.73 37.49
C GLU A 101 -1.45 4.68 37.99
N MET A 102 -1.42 3.49 37.40
CA MET A 102 -0.52 2.40 37.80
C MET A 102 0.85 2.52 37.15
N SER A 103 1.87 1.89 37.76
CA SER A 103 3.19 1.86 37.15
C SER A 103 3.15 1.12 35.80
N PRO A 104 3.87 1.60 34.76
CA PRO A 104 3.84 1.00 33.42
C PRO A 104 4.31 -0.46 33.42
N THR A 105 5.15 -0.82 34.39
CA THR A 105 5.60 -2.20 34.61
C THR A 105 4.44 -3.13 34.95
N ILE A 106 3.54 -2.72 35.86
CA ILE A 106 2.36 -3.53 36.23
C ILE A 106 1.46 -3.71 35.01
N VAL A 107 1.20 -2.63 34.25
CA VAL A 107 0.38 -2.68 33.04
C VAL A 107 0.95 -3.68 32.02
N ASN A 108 2.28 -3.65 31.81
CA ASN A 108 2.95 -4.58 30.89
C ASN A 108 2.91 -6.03 31.41
N ILE A 109 3.08 -6.28 32.71
CA ILE A 109 2.99 -7.62 33.29
C ILE A 109 1.57 -8.18 33.10
N VAL A 110 0.54 -7.38 33.38
CA VAL A 110 -0.86 -7.77 33.17
C VAL A 110 -1.11 -8.07 31.69
N ALA A 111 -0.67 -7.19 30.78
CA ALA A 111 -0.80 -7.41 29.35
C ALA A 111 -0.12 -8.71 28.88
N LEU A 112 1.07 -9.02 29.41
CA LEU A 112 1.82 -10.23 29.10
C LEU A 112 1.11 -11.48 29.61
N ILE A 113 0.60 -11.48 30.84
CA ILE A 113 -0.14 -12.61 31.39
C ILE A 113 -1.40 -12.88 30.56
N VAL A 114 -2.18 -11.85 30.25
CA VAL A 114 -3.41 -11.98 29.46
C VAL A 114 -3.11 -12.47 28.04
N SER A 115 -2.05 -11.97 27.40
CA SER A 115 -1.67 -12.44 26.06
C SER A 115 -1.21 -13.90 26.07
N ILE A 116 -0.40 -14.33 27.04
CA ILE A 116 0.03 -15.74 27.20
C ILE A 116 -1.20 -16.64 27.38
N LEU A 117 -2.11 -16.28 28.29
CA LEU A 117 -3.32 -17.07 28.51
C LEU A 117 -4.19 -17.15 27.25
N SER A 118 -4.34 -16.04 26.53
CA SER A 118 -5.13 -15.99 25.29
C SER A 118 -4.58 -16.91 24.21
N VAL A 119 -3.25 -16.91 24.00
CA VAL A 119 -2.62 -17.79 23.00
C VAL A 119 -2.58 -19.24 23.47
N ARG A 120 -2.43 -19.51 24.76
CA ARG A 120 -2.41 -20.88 25.30
C ARG A 120 -3.73 -21.61 25.12
N PHE A 121 -4.86 -20.91 25.28
CA PHE A 121 -6.19 -21.51 25.21
C PHE A 121 -6.86 -21.43 23.83
N ILE A 122 -6.22 -20.82 22.83
CA ILE A 122 -6.75 -20.82 21.46
C ILE A 122 -6.55 -22.19 20.80
N SER A 123 -7.63 -22.79 20.29
CA SER A 123 -7.52 -24.02 19.51
C SER A 123 -6.86 -23.72 18.16
N GLU A 124 -6.11 -24.69 17.62
CA GLU A 124 -5.44 -24.54 16.32
C GLU A 124 -6.43 -24.25 15.20
N ASN A 125 -7.58 -24.92 15.20
CA ASN A 125 -8.66 -24.68 14.24
C ASN A 125 -9.19 -23.23 14.31
N SER A 126 -9.36 -22.67 15.51
CA SER A 126 -9.80 -21.29 15.68
C SER A 126 -8.73 -20.28 15.25
N LEU A 127 -7.45 -20.60 15.47
CA LEU A 127 -6.33 -19.76 15.04
C LEU A 127 -6.20 -19.75 13.51
N ILE A 128 -6.30 -20.91 12.86
CA ILE A 128 -6.27 -21.03 11.40
C ILE A 128 -7.44 -20.26 10.79
N ASN A 129 -8.66 -20.57 11.22
CA ASN A 129 -9.86 -20.03 10.59
C ASN A 129 -10.12 -18.57 10.95
N GLY A 130 -9.82 -18.17 12.18
CA GLY A 130 -10.13 -16.84 12.70
C GLY A 130 -9.08 -15.79 12.37
N ILE A 131 -7.80 -16.17 12.28
CA ILE A 131 -6.68 -15.23 12.14
C ILE A 131 -5.97 -15.47 10.81
N LEU A 132 -5.43 -16.68 10.59
CA LEU A 132 -4.58 -16.92 9.43
C LEU A 132 -5.30 -16.74 8.10
N LEU A 133 -6.55 -17.19 7.97
CA LEU A 133 -7.31 -17.05 6.72
C LEU A 133 -7.51 -15.58 6.30
N PRO A 134 -8.03 -14.66 7.15
CA PRO A 134 -8.11 -13.25 6.82
C PRO A 134 -6.77 -12.60 6.48
N TYR A 135 -5.70 -12.91 7.22
CA TYR A 135 -4.37 -12.35 6.96
C TYR A 135 -3.78 -12.89 5.65
N GLY A 136 -3.98 -14.17 5.35
CA GLY A 136 -3.61 -14.77 4.06
C GLY A 136 -4.37 -14.12 2.90
N ALA A 137 -5.68 -13.93 3.05
CA ALA A 137 -6.51 -13.23 2.08
C ALA A 137 -6.05 -11.78 1.86
N LEU A 138 -5.74 -11.05 2.94
CA LEU A 138 -5.21 -9.69 2.87
C LEU A 138 -3.84 -9.68 2.20
N GLY A 139 -2.93 -10.59 2.56
CA GLY A 139 -1.61 -10.71 1.96
C GLY A 139 -1.69 -10.99 0.46
N ILE A 140 -2.54 -11.93 0.05
CA ILE A 140 -2.81 -12.22 -1.37
C ILE A 140 -3.39 -10.99 -2.06
N THR A 141 -4.37 -10.32 -1.45
CA THR A 141 -5.02 -9.12 -2.00
C THR A 141 -4.00 -7.99 -2.20
N LEU A 142 -3.13 -7.74 -1.23
CA LEU A 142 -2.07 -6.73 -1.37
C LEU A 142 -1.07 -7.14 -2.44
N ALA A 143 -0.63 -8.39 -2.46
CA ALA A 143 0.32 -8.90 -3.45
C ALA A 143 -0.23 -8.84 -4.88
N THR A 144 -1.55 -8.97 -5.07
CA THR A 144 -2.19 -8.85 -6.39
C THR A 144 -2.52 -7.42 -6.78
N ILE A 145 -3.12 -6.64 -5.87
CA ILE A 145 -3.61 -5.28 -6.17
C ILE A 145 -2.47 -4.28 -6.22
N LEU A 146 -1.43 -4.41 -5.39
CA LEU A 146 -0.38 -3.40 -5.30
C LEU A 146 0.45 -3.27 -6.59
N PRO A 147 0.94 -4.36 -7.23
CA PRO A 147 1.59 -4.26 -8.54
C PRO A 147 0.68 -3.64 -9.60
N PHE A 148 -0.61 -3.96 -9.57
CA PHE A 148 -1.61 -3.37 -10.46
C PHE A 148 -1.75 -1.85 -10.25
N LEU A 149 -1.89 -1.38 -9.01
CA LEU A 149 -2.01 0.06 -8.70
C LEU A 149 -0.76 0.84 -9.11
N ILE A 150 0.42 0.28 -8.85
CA ILE A 150 1.69 0.89 -9.25
C ILE A 150 1.76 1.01 -10.77
N PHE A 151 1.46 -0.08 -11.49
CA PHE A 151 1.44 -0.09 -12.94
C PHE A 151 0.41 0.91 -13.50
N PHE A 152 -0.81 0.90 -12.95
CA PHE A 152 -1.87 1.83 -13.31
C PHE A 152 -1.42 3.30 -13.18
N TYR A 153 -0.79 3.63 -12.06
CA TYR A 153 -0.25 4.96 -11.80
C TYR A 153 0.78 5.35 -12.87
N PHE A 154 1.77 4.50 -13.15
CA PHE A 154 2.79 4.78 -14.16
C PHE A 154 2.21 5.00 -15.55
N VAL A 155 1.23 4.17 -15.95
CA VAL A 155 0.58 4.27 -17.26
C VAL A 155 -0.20 5.58 -17.42
N HIS A 156 -0.79 6.08 -16.33
CA HIS A 156 -1.56 7.34 -16.36
C HIS A 156 -0.69 8.59 -16.21
N SER A 157 0.33 8.56 -15.35
CA SER A 157 1.17 9.74 -15.07
C SER A 157 2.22 10.04 -16.16
N SER A 158 2.51 9.09 -17.04
CA SER A 158 3.60 9.20 -18.02
C SER A 158 3.25 9.96 -19.31
N ASN A 159 2.04 10.51 -19.45
CA ASN A 159 1.57 11.22 -20.66
C ASN A 159 1.84 10.43 -21.97
N MET A 160 1.73 9.10 -21.91
CA MET A 160 1.97 8.23 -23.06
C MET A 160 0.87 8.37 -24.13
N PRO A 161 1.23 8.26 -25.44
CA PRO A 161 0.23 8.23 -26.49
C PRO A 161 -0.68 6.99 -26.35
N SER A 162 -1.94 7.11 -26.77
CA SER A 162 -2.97 6.07 -26.55
C SER A 162 -2.56 4.67 -27.06
N GLY A 163 -1.80 4.58 -28.16
CA GLY A 163 -1.31 3.30 -28.68
C GLY A 163 -0.35 2.59 -27.73
N VAL A 164 0.64 3.31 -27.19
CA VAL A 164 1.61 2.76 -26.22
C VAL A 164 0.90 2.38 -24.92
N ARG A 165 -0.08 3.17 -24.51
CA ARG A 165 -0.89 2.91 -23.31
C ARG A 165 -1.67 1.60 -23.41
N LYS A 166 -2.32 1.36 -24.56
CA LYS A 166 -2.99 0.07 -24.85
C LYS A 166 -2.01 -1.10 -24.89
N LEU A 167 -0.84 -0.91 -25.51
CA LEU A 167 0.19 -1.95 -25.55
C LEU A 167 0.68 -2.30 -24.13
N ALA A 168 0.89 -1.29 -23.28
CA ALA A 168 1.30 -1.48 -21.89
C ALA A 168 0.25 -2.29 -21.11
N TRP A 169 -1.03 -1.94 -21.22
CA TRP A 169 -2.11 -2.70 -20.59
C TRP A 169 -2.22 -4.14 -21.12
N GLY A 170 -2.05 -4.34 -22.44
CA GLY A 170 -2.02 -5.68 -23.04
C GLY A 170 -0.87 -6.52 -22.48
N PHE A 171 0.33 -5.94 -22.42
CA PHE A 171 1.50 -6.59 -21.83
C PHE A 171 1.27 -6.96 -20.35
N PHE A 172 0.76 -6.02 -19.55
CA PHE A 172 0.44 -6.28 -18.14
C PHE A 172 -0.60 -7.39 -17.98
N THR A 173 -1.63 -7.42 -18.83
CA THR A 173 -2.65 -8.47 -18.81
C THR A 173 -2.04 -9.86 -19.05
N ILE A 174 -1.14 -9.97 -20.03
CA ILE A 174 -0.44 -11.24 -20.33
C ILE A 174 0.45 -11.65 -19.15
N VAL A 175 1.26 -10.73 -18.61
CA VAL A 175 2.14 -11.01 -17.47
C VAL A 175 1.32 -11.44 -16.24
N PHE A 176 0.23 -10.73 -15.95
CA PHE A 176 -0.64 -11.06 -14.82
C PHE A 176 -1.33 -12.41 -15.02
N PHE A 177 -1.77 -12.72 -16.24
CA PHE A 177 -2.36 -14.02 -16.57
C PHE A 177 -1.36 -15.16 -16.39
N VAL A 178 -0.12 -15.01 -16.86
CA VAL A 178 0.96 -16.00 -16.67
C VAL A 178 1.28 -16.18 -15.18
N LEU A 179 1.33 -15.09 -14.42
CA LEU A 179 1.57 -15.12 -12.98
C LEU A 179 0.42 -15.80 -12.21
N TRP A 180 -0.83 -15.56 -12.60
CA TRP A 180 -1.96 -16.26 -12.02
C TRP A 180 -1.91 -17.74 -12.34
N ASN A 181 -1.67 -18.11 -13.60
CA ASN A 181 -1.61 -19.50 -14.03
C ASN A 181 -0.50 -20.27 -13.32
N SER A 182 0.69 -19.67 -13.15
CA SER A 182 1.80 -20.31 -12.42
C SER A 182 1.54 -20.48 -10.91
N ARG A 183 0.56 -19.79 -10.37
CA ARG A 183 0.15 -19.88 -8.95
C ARG A 183 -1.13 -20.67 -8.74
N PHE A 184 -1.86 -21.05 -9.79
CA PHE A 184 -3.22 -21.57 -9.71
C PHE A 184 -3.35 -22.76 -8.75
N ASP A 185 -2.44 -23.73 -8.82
CA ASP A 185 -2.47 -24.94 -8.00
C ASP A 185 -2.00 -24.71 -6.55
N SER A 186 -1.27 -23.63 -6.30
CA SER A 186 -0.71 -23.28 -4.98
C SER A 186 -1.60 -22.34 -4.17
N LEU A 187 -2.64 -21.79 -4.80
CA LEU A 187 -3.53 -20.81 -4.18
C LEU A 187 -4.75 -21.49 -3.59
N ASP A 188 -5.12 -21.07 -2.38
CA ASP A 188 -6.43 -21.42 -1.81
C ASP A 188 -7.57 -20.98 -2.74
N PRO A 189 -8.75 -21.62 -2.68
CA PRO A 189 -9.90 -21.26 -3.52
C PRO A 189 -10.28 -19.78 -3.45
N LEU A 190 -10.13 -19.15 -2.28
CA LEU A 190 -10.35 -17.71 -2.11
C LEU A 190 -9.28 -16.89 -2.84
N GLY A 191 -8.00 -17.28 -2.73
CA GLY A 191 -6.91 -16.64 -3.46
C GLY A 191 -7.13 -16.69 -4.97
N ASN A 192 -7.50 -17.86 -5.49
CA ASN A 192 -7.83 -18.03 -6.91
C ASN A 192 -8.99 -17.11 -7.36
N ARG A 193 -10.02 -16.92 -6.53
CA ARG A 193 -11.10 -15.96 -6.81
C ARG A 193 -10.60 -14.52 -6.83
N ILE A 194 -9.73 -14.13 -5.90
CA ILE A 194 -9.15 -12.78 -5.86
C ILE A 194 -8.37 -12.51 -7.15
N TYR A 195 -7.50 -13.42 -7.57
CA TYR A 195 -6.76 -13.30 -8.83
C TYR A 195 -7.69 -13.20 -10.05
N GLY A 196 -8.74 -14.02 -10.11
CA GLY A 196 -9.74 -13.95 -11.17
C GLY A 196 -10.44 -12.59 -11.23
N TRP A 197 -10.88 -12.06 -10.08
CA TRP A 197 -11.47 -10.72 -10.01
C TRP A 197 -10.50 -9.61 -10.41
N THR A 198 -9.23 -9.71 -10.00
CA THR A 198 -8.19 -8.77 -10.42
C THR A 198 -7.97 -8.83 -11.93
N LEU A 199 -7.94 -10.01 -12.55
CA LEU A 199 -7.82 -10.14 -14.01
C LEU A 199 -9.02 -9.49 -14.72
N ILE A 200 -10.24 -9.72 -14.25
CA ILE A 200 -11.44 -9.07 -14.78
C ILE A 200 -11.29 -7.54 -14.68
N PHE A 201 -10.83 -7.03 -13.54
CA PHE A 201 -10.60 -5.60 -13.34
C PHE A 201 -9.55 -5.04 -14.31
N VAL A 202 -8.44 -5.75 -14.53
CA VAL A 202 -7.40 -5.38 -15.50
C VAL A 202 -7.98 -5.29 -16.91
N VAL A 203 -8.80 -6.26 -17.31
CA VAL A 203 -9.47 -6.27 -18.62
C VAL A 203 -10.46 -5.10 -18.74
N LEU A 204 -11.24 -4.81 -17.70
CA LEU A 204 -12.13 -3.65 -17.68
C LEU A 204 -11.35 -2.35 -17.85
N VAL A 205 -10.25 -2.17 -17.10
CA VAL A 205 -9.39 -0.99 -17.21
C VAL A 205 -8.78 -0.88 -18.61
N PHE A 206 -8.38 -2.00 -19.21
CA PHE A 206 -7.90 -2.03 -20.60
C PHE A 206 -8.97 -1.56 -21.60
N VAL A 207 -10.22 -2.02 -21.45
CA VAL A 207 -11.34 -1.63 -22.33
C VAL A 207 -11.71 -0.14 -22.12
N PHE A 208 -11.74 0.32 -20.87
CA PHE A 208 -12.15 1.68 -20.50
C PHE A 208 -10.99 2.69 -20.41
N ASP A 209 -9.79 2.33 -20.89
CA ASP A 209 -8.56 3.13 -20.82
C ASP A 209 -8.75 4.58 -21.34
N LYS A 210 -9.56 4.78 -22.38
CA LYS A 210 -9.87 6.12 -22.90
C LYS A 210 -10.75 6.94 -21.96
N SER A 211 -11.77 6.32 -21.38
CA SER A 211 -12.73 6.97 -20.48
C SER A 211 -12.05 7.39 -19.18
N ILE A 212 -11.24 6.50 -18.62
CA ILE A 212 -10.47 6.74 -17.40
C ILE A 212 -9.51 7.91 -17.62
N HIS A 213 -8.75 7.90 -18.72
CA HIS A 213 -7.79 8.97 -19.00
C HIS A 213 -8.47 10.33 -19.22
N ARG A 214 -9.63 10.37 -19.88
CA ARG A 214 -10.41 11.61 -20.02
C ARG A 214 -10.81 12.17 -18.65
N TYR A 215 -11.33 11.31 -17.77
CA TYR A 215 -11.73 11.69 -16.42
C TYR A 215 -10.55 12.30 -15.63
N PHE A 216 -9.38 11.67 -15.64
CA PHE A 216 -8.20 12.21 -14.93
C PHE A 216 -7.71 13.53 -15.53
N ARG A 217 -7.71 13.67 -16.85
CA ARG A 217 -7.30 14.91 -17.52
C ARG A 217 -8.23 16.07 -17.16
N ASP A 218 -9.53 15.80 -17.09
CA ASP A 218 -10.52 16.82 -16.74
C ASP A 218 -10.35 17.25 -15.28
N MET A 219 -10.11 16.31 -14.35
CA MET A 219 -9.77 16.64 -12.95
C MET A 219 -8.50 17.47 -12.81
N GLU A 220 -7.46 17.13 -13.57
CA GLU A 220 -6.19 17.88 -13.54
C GLU A 220 -6.38 19.31 -14.07
N SER A 221 -7.16 19.47 -15.15
CA SER A 221 -7.51 20.78 -15.69
C SER A 221 -8.29 21.64 -14.70
N MET A 222 -9.21 21.05 -13.93
CA MET A 222 -9.97 21.76 -12.90
C MET A 222 -9.05 22.25 -11.77
N ARG A 223 -8.06 21.45 -11.35
CA ARG A 223 -7.05 21.86 -10.36
C ARG A 223 -6.16 22.99 -10.88
N TYR A 224 -5.74 22.93 -12.15
CA TYR A 224 -4.98 24.02 -12.75
C TYR A 224 -5.80 25.31 -12.84
N LEU A 225 -7.08 25.22 -13.18
CA LEU A 225 -7.99 26.35 -13.21
C LEU A 225 -8.25 26.93 -11.81
N SER A 226 -8.43 26.10 -10.79
CA SER A 226 -8.60 26.59 -9.42
C SER A 226 -7.36 27.34 -8.94
N VAL A 227 -6.16 26.77 -9.13
CA VAL A 227 -4.89 27.44 -8.76
C VAL A 227 -4.66 28.73 -9.56
N ALA A 228 -5.05 28.77 -10.83
CA ALA A 228 -4.96 30.00 -11.63
C ALA A 228 -5.94 31.07 -11.13
N ASN A 229 -7.19 30.69 -10.85
CA ASN A 229 -8.22 31.57 -10.31
C ASN A 229 -7.81 32.12 -8.93
N ASP A 230 -7.23 31.30 -8.06
CA ASP A 230 -6.74 31.72 -6.74
C ASP A 230 -5.63 32.77 -6.86
N LYS A 231 -4.71 32.61 -7.82
CA LYS A 231 -3.66 33.60 -8.08
C LYS A 231 -4.22 34.92 -8.60
N VAL A 232 -5.18 34.86 -9.53
CA VAL A 232 -5.85 36.06 -10.06
C VAL A 232 -6.64 36.75 -8.95
N ALA A 233 -7.34 35.98 -8.10
CA ALA A 233 -8.06 36.52 -6.96
C ALA A 233 -7.11 37.21 -5.96
N ALA A 234 -5.97 36.60 -5.63
CA ALA A 234 -4.96 37.20 -4.76
C ALA A 234 -4.38 38.51 -5.34
N GLN A 235 -4.10 38.57 -6.65
CA GLN A 235 -3.64 39.79 -7.31
C GLN A 235 -4.69 40.90 -7.29
N LEU A 236 -5.96 40.56 -7.54
CA LEU A 236 -7.07 41.50 -7.49
C LEU A 236 -7.33 42.01 -6.07
N GLN A 237 -7.19 41.16 -5.05
CA GLN A 237 -7.27 41.58 -3.64
C GLN A 237 -6.15 42.57 -3.31
N GLN A 238 -4.92 42.29 -3.71
CA GLN A 238 -3.78 43.19 -3.52
C GLN A 238 -3.98 44.55 -4.23
N GLU A 239 -4.49 44.53 -5.47
CA GLU A 239 -4.83 45.76 -6.22
C GLU A 239 -5.95 46.54 -5.52
N TYR A 240 -6.98 45.85 -5.02
CA TYR A 240 -8.09 46.45 -4.28
C TYR A 240 -7.60 47.17 -3.03
N GLU A 241 -6.76 46.52 -2.23
CA GLU A 241 -6.15 47.11 -1.01
C GLU A 241 -5.31 48.35 -1.32
N THR A 242 -4.57 48.33 -2.43
CA THR A 242 -3.75 49.45 -2.88
C THR A 242 -4.62 50.66 -3.27
N ILE A 243 -5.71 50.42 -4.01
CA ILE A 243 -6.62 51.47 -4.48
C ILE A 243 -7.60 51.90 -3.37
N ALA A 244 -7.84 51.08 -2.34
CA ALA A 244 -8.79 51.33 -1.26
C ALA A 244 -8.57 52.70 -0.59
N ARG A 245 -7.31 53.13 -0.47
CA ARG A 245 -6.89 54.39 0.17
C ARG A 245 -7.02 55.63 -0.72
N ILE A 246 -7.32 55.46 -2.00
CA ILE A 246 -7.42 56.57 -2.98
C ILE A 246 -8.89 56.93 -3.19
N ASP A 247 -9.27 58.19 -2.94
CA ASP A 247 -10.63 58.71 -3.16
C ASP A 247 -10.70 59.57 -4.43
N THR A 248 -10.65 58.89 -5.58
CA THR A 248 -10.92 59.53 -6.88
C THR A 248 -12.07 58.82 -7.60
N PRO A 249 -12.82 59.50 -8.48
CA PRO A 249 -13.87 58.86 -9.27
C PRO A 249 -13.36 57.66 -10.09
N VAL A 250 -12.11 57.71 -10.55
CA VAL A 250 -11.46 56.63 -11.30
C VAL A 250 -11.17 55.43 -10.39
N ALA A 251 -10.62 55.66 -9.20
CA ALA A 251 -10.40 54.62 -8.19
C ALA A 251 -11.71 53.92 -7.80
N ASN A 252 -12.79 54.67 -7.62
CA ASN A 252 -14.10 54.11 -7.27
C ASN A 252 -14.71 53.26 -8.41
N ARG A 253 -14.48 53.62 -9.67
CA ARG A 253 -14.87 52.78 -10.82
C ARG A 253 -14.07 51.47 -10.85
N ARG A 254 -12.75 51.53 -10.62
CA ARG A 254 -11.87 50.35 -10.60
C ARG A 254 -12.20 49.40 -9.44
N LYS A 255 -12.43 49.91 -8.22
CA LYS A 255 -12.90 49.12 -7.06
C LYS A 255 -14.17 48.32 -7.39
N ARG A 256 -15.14 48.95 -8.06
CA ARG A 256 -16.38 48.29 -8.50
C ARG A 256 -16.13 47.20 -9.54
N GLN A 257 -15.16 47.38 -10.44
CA GLN A 257 -14.76 46.34 -11.41
C GLN A 257 -14.11 45.15 -10.70
N ILE A 258 -13.12 45.41 -9.85
CA ILE A 258 -12.40 44.38 -9.10
C ILE A 258 -13.37 43.55 -8.25
N ARG A 259 -14.32 44.18 -7.56
CA ARG A 259 -15.34 43.47 -6.76
C ARG A 259 -16.24 42.57 -7.60
N LYS A 260 -16.56 42.96 -8.85
CA LYS A 260 -17.33 42.12 -9.78
C LYS A 260 -16.50 40.93 -10.26
N GLU A 261 -15.21 41.12 -10.52
CA GLU A 261 -14.29 40.06 -10.94
C GLU A 261 -14.04 39.05 -9.82
N LEU A 262 -13.81 39.50 -8.58
CA LEU A 262 -13.64 38.63 -7.40
C LEU A 262 -14.89 37.77 -7.16
N ARG A 263 -16.10 38.35 -7.27
CA ARG A 263 -17.37 37.59 -7.20
C ARG A 263 -17.49 36.53 -8.29
N ARG A 264 -17.03 36.80 -9.52
CA ARG A 264 -17.04 35.81 -10.62
C ARG A 264 -16.07 34.67 -10.37
N LEU A 265 -14.97 34.92 -9.66
CA LEU A 265 -13.99 33.91 -9.25
C LEU A 265 -14.44 33.12 -8.00
N GLY A 266 -15.59 33.46 -7.40
CA GLY A 266 -16.06 32.83 -6.16
C GLY A 266 -15.30 33.30 -4.92
N SER A 267 -14.55 34.39 -5.01
CA SER A 267 -13.84 35.01 -3.89
C SER A 267 -14.71 36.09 -3.25
N GLU A 268 -14.93 35.99 -1.94
CA GLU A 268 -15.60 37.03 -1.17
C GLU A 268 -14.61 38.12 -0.76
N VAL A 269 -15.05 39.38 -0.84
CA VAL A 269 -14.30 40.61 -0.55
C VAL A 269 -14.91 41.34 0.64
#